data_AF-A0A9Q1KGN6-F1
#
_entry.id   AF-A0A9Q1KGN6-F1
#
_cell.length_a   1.000
_cell.length_b   1.000
_cell.length_c   1.000
_cell.angle_alpha   90.00
_cell.angle_beta   90.00
_cell.angle_gamma   90.00
#
_symmetry.space_group_name_H-M   'P 1'
#
loop_
_entity.id
_entity.type
_entity.pdbx_description
1 polymer ?
#
loop_
_entity_poly.entity_id
_entity_poly.type
_entity_poly.pdbx_seq_one_letter_code
_entity_poly.pdbx_strand_id
1 'polypeptide(L)'
;MKTPPLPMESVVAELEGTLVKNPDPFSYFMLVAFEASGLIRFALLLLFWPVIRVLDLLGMEDAGLRLTVFIAVAGLRMSEIESVARAVLPKFYMDDLSMDGWRVFSQYDKKVVVTKTPRVMVERFVKEHLRADEVLGSELVVNRFGFATGLVRDVGLASGRVAKLFGDEKPSLGMGRSNSSNSFMSICKEQCHIPYTSMHQFDGQRDLIHPIPVIFHDGRLVKRPTPATALLILLWTPIGVALAIIRMSIGVVLPMWAIPYVIAIFGARGWKGLDPVFYFMNPRPVYEVTFLNQLPAEATCSAGKSPHDVANYVQRLLAATLGFECTNFTRKDKYRLLAGNDGTVSHHKNNSLLRYNLHVLRRERPI
;
A
#
# COMPACT_ATOMS: atom_id res chain seq x y z
N MET A 1 5.46 16.99 -45.64
CA MET A 1 4.32 17.23 -44.73
C MET A 1 4.47 16.29 -43.54
N LYS A 2 4.83 16.81 -42.36
CA LYS A 2 4.68 16.04 -41.12
C LYS A 2 3.18 15.96 -40.85
N THR A 3 2.64 14.75 -40.75
CA THR A 3 1.30 14.53 -40.18
C THR A 3 1.24 15.23 -38.82
N PRO A 4 0.21 16.03 -38.52
CA PRO A 4 0.02 16.55 -37.18
C PRO A 4 -0.02 15.37 -36.20
N PRO A 5 0.58 15.48 -35.00
CA PRO A 5 0.44 14.44 -33.98
C PRO A 5 -1.05 14.20 -33.74
N LEU A 6 -1.45 12.92 -33.71
CA LEU A 6 -2.80 12.53 -33.30
C LEU A 6 -3.12 13.22 -31.95
N PRO A 7 -4.33 13.75 -31.77
CA PRO A 7 -4.70 14.40 -30.52
C PRO A 7 -4.51 13.39 -29.37
N MET A 8 -3.63 13.70 -28.41
CA MET A 8 -3.39 12.83 -27.27
C MET A 8 -4.68 12.64 -26.49
N GLU A 9 -5.15 11.41 -26.39
CA GLU A 9 -6.36 11.12 -25.64
C GLU A 9 -6.06 11.13 -24.15
N SER A 10 -6.89 11.83 -23.39
CA SER A 10 -6.70 12.00 -21.95
C SER A 10 -7.89 11.48 -21.15
N VAL A 11 -7.59 10.77 -20.07
CA VAL A 11 -8.58 10.27 -19.10
C VAL A 11 -8.40 10.93 -17.74
N VAL A 12 -9.53 11.31 -17.13
CA VAL A 12 -9.61 11.78 -15.75
C VAL A 12 -10.44 10.78 -14.97
N ALA A 13 -9.86 10.12 -13.97
CA ALA A 13 -10.55 9.08 -13.19
C ALA A 13 -10.59 9.42 -11.70
N GLU A 14 -11.76 9.26 -11.08
CA GLU A 14 -11.86 9.22 -9.61
C GLU A 14 -11.09 8.00 -9.08
N LEU A 15 -10.35 8.15 -7.99
CA LEU A 15 -9.68 7.01 -7.37
C LEU A 15 -10.69 6.17 -6.59
N GLU A 16 -11.39 6.79 -5.62
CA GLU A 16 -12.28 6.10 -4.70
C GLU A 16 -13.59 5.66 -5.38
N GLY A 17 -13.83 4.36 -5.36
CA GLY A 17 -15.01 3.74 -5.93
C GLY A 17 -15.06 3.75 -7.47
N THR A 18 -13.95 4.10 -8.14
CA THR A 18 -13.82 3.99 -9.60
C THR A 18 -12.61 3.16 -10.03
N LEU A 19 -11.39 3.65 -9.77
CA LEU A 19 -10.17 2.83 -9.96
C LEU A 19 -10.00 1.83 -8.82
N VAL A 20 -10.30 2.24 -7.60
CA VAL A 20 -10.29 1.41 -6.40
C VAL A 20 -11.75 1.08 -6.04
N LYS A 21 -12.06 -0.18 -5.73
CA LYS A 21 -13.44 -0.67 -5.54
C LYS A 21 -14.15 0.02 -4.39
N ASN A 22 -13.44 0.33 -3.31
CA ASN A 22 -14.06 0.93 -2.13
C ASN A 22 -14.20 2.46 -2.27
N PRO A 23 -15.42 3.03 -2.15
CA PRO A 23 -15.64 4.48 -2.19
C PRO A 23 -15.25 5.20 -0.89
N ASP A 24 -15.10 4.47 0.21
CA ASP A 24 -14.77 5.03 1.52
C ASP A 24 -13.26 4.88 1.82
N PRO A 25 -12.50 5.99 1.92
CA PRO A 25 -11.09 5.96 2.22
C PRO A 25 -10.76 5.69 3.69
N PHE A 26 -11.76 5.59 4.58
CA PHE A 26 -11.58 5.44 6.03
C PHE A 26 -10.57 4.34 6.40
N SER A 27 -10.64 3.20 5.72
CA SER A 27 -9.75 2.06 5.98
C SER A 27 -8.26 2.36 5.66
N TYR A 28 -7.96 3.24 4.70
CA TYR A 28 -6.61 3.69 4.41
C TYR A 28 -6.10 4.67 5.47
N PHE A 29 -6.97 5.53 6.02
CA PHE A 29 -6.62 6.38 7.16
C PHE A 29 -6.36 5.57 8.43
N MET A 30 -7.10 4.48 8.64
CA MET A 30 -6.85 3.54 9.72
C MET A 30 -5.46 2.89 9.60
N LEU A 31 -5.02 2.54 8.39
CA LEU A 31 -3.66 2.04 8.15
C LEU A 31 -2.59 3.09 8.49
N VAL A 32 -2.79 4.35 8.08
CA VAL A 32 -1.87 5.45 8.44
C VAL A 32 -1.84 5.66 9.95
N ALA A 33 -3.00 5.72 10.61
CA ALA A 33 -3.09 5.88 12.06
C ALA A 33 -2.35 4.76 12.81
N PHE A 34 -2.50 3.52 12.37
CA PHE A 34 -1.88 2.36 13.00
C PHE A 34 -0.37 2.29 12.78
N GLU A 35 0.11 2.42 11.54
CA GLU A 35 1.53 2.23 11.23
C GLU A 35 2.39 3.45 11.62
N ALA A 36 1.84 4.67 11.53
CA ALA A 36 2.60 5.87 11.89
C ALA A 36 2.54 6.20 13.39
N SER A 37 1.49 5.78 14.12
CA SER A 37 1.27 6.19 15.51
C SER A 37 0.93 5.08 16.50
N GLY A 38 0.70 3.87 16.01
CA GLY A 38 0.25 2.75 16.82
C GLY A 38 -1.23 2.79 17.19
N LEU A 39 -1.58 2.07 18.26
CA LEU A 39 -2.96 1.73 18.60
C LEU A 39 -3.80 2.90 19.13
N ILE A 40 -3.18 3.92 19.73
CA ILE A 40 -3.92 5.03 20.36
C ILE A 40 -4.71 5.80 19.30
N ARG A 41 -4.04 6.27 18.24
CA ARG A 41 -4.69 7.01 17.16
C ARG A 41 -5.65 6.12 16.35
N PHE A 42 -5.29 4.86 16.17
CA PHE A 42 -6.17 3.86 15.56
C PHE A 42 -7.49 3.72 16.33
N ALA A 43 -7.44 3.65 17.66
CA ALA A 43 -8.62 3.60 18.52
C ALA A 43 -9.42 4.91 18.50
N LEU A 44 -8.75 6.06 18.55
CA LEU A 44 -9.42 7.36 18.45
C LEU A 44 -10.16 7.53 17.12
N LEU A 45 -9.54 7.14 16.00
CA LEU A 45 -10.18 7.22 14.69
C LEU A 45 -11.40 6.29 14.60
N LEU A 46 -11.32 5.09 15.16
CA LEU A 46 -12.46 4.18 15.23
C LEU A 46 -13.59 4.74 16.14
N LEU A 47 -13.24 5.35 17.28
CA LEU A 47 -14.22 5.94 18.19
C LEU A 47 -15.03 7.06 17.51
N PHE A 48 -14.40 7.84 16.63
CA PHE A 48 -15.05 8.90 15.88
C PHE A 48 -15.73 8.43 14.58
N TRP A 49 -15.59 7.16 14.19
CA TRP A 49 -16.23 6.61 12.99
C TRP A 49 -17.75 6.83 12.96
N PRO A 50 -18.54 6.61 14.04
CA PRO A 50 -19.97 6.89 14.02
C PRO A 50 -20.28 8.37 13.75
N VAL A 51 -19.48 9.29 14.31
CA VAL A 51 -19.62 10.74 14.09
C VAL A 51 -19.35 11.08 12.63
N ILE A 52 -18.29 10.52 12.04
CA ILE A 52 -17.96 10.69 10.62
C ILE A 52 -19.12 10.19 9.74
N ARG A 53 -19.69 9.02 10.05
CA ARG A 53 -20.84 8.48 9.31
C ARG A 53 -22.09 9.34 9.43
N VAL A 54 -22.34 9.92 10.60
CA VAL A 54 -23.44 10.88 10.77
C VAL A 54 -23.22 12.13 9.92
N LEU A 55 -21.99 12.66 9.87
CA LEU A 55 -21.67 13.81 9.00
C LEU A 55 -21.90 13.49 7.52
N ASP A 56 -21.49 12.30 7.06
CA ASP A 56 -21.72 11.86 5.69
C ASP A 56 -23.23 11.74 5.38
N LEU A 57 -24.01 11.19 6.32
CA LEU A 57 -25.48 11.06 6.17
C LEU A 57 -26.19 12.43 6.13
N LEU A 58 -25.63 13.44 6.79
CA LEU A 58 -26.11 14.82 6.75
C LEU A 58 -25.65 15.58 5.49
N GLY A 59 -24.96 14.93 4.56
CA GLY A 59 -24.42 15.55 3.34
C GLY A 59 -23.18 16.42 3.57
N MET A 60 -22.57 16.34 4.75
CA MET A 60 -21.36 17.08 5.13
C MET A 60 -20.09 16.24 4.89
N GLU A 61 -20.00 15.57 3.74
CA GLU A 61 -18.90 14.64 3.42
C GLU A 61 -17.51 15.30 3.53
N ASP A 62 -17.39 16.57 3.12
CA ASP A 62 -16.14 17.34 3.25
C ASP A 62 -15.72 17.53 4.72
N ALA A 63 -16.68 17.72 5.62
CA ALA A 63 -16.41 17.84 7.05
C ALA A 63 -16.04 16.48 7.65
N GLY A 64 -16.73 15.41 7.26
CA GLY A 64 -16.40 14.03 7.65
C GLY A 64 -14.97 13.64 7.23
N LEU A 65 -14.60 13.96 6.00
CA LEU A 65 -13.24 13.76 5.49
C LEU A 65 -12.20 14.59 6.25
N ARG A 66 -12.45 15.89 6.47
CA ARG A 66 -11.54 16.76 7.25
C ARG A 66 -11.32 16.23 8.67
N LEU A 67 -12.38 15.76 9.32
CA LEU A 67 -12.30 15.15 10.65
C LEU A 67 -11.47 13.86 10.63
N THR A 68 -11.70 13.01 9.62
CA THR A 68 -10.94 11.77 9.41
C THR A 68 -9.46 12.05 9.23
N VAL A 69 -9.10 13.01 8.36
CA VAL A 69 -7.71 13.39 8.12
C VAL A 69 -7.10 13.95 9.40
N PHE A 70 -7.80 14.86 10.09
CA PHE A 70 -7.30 15.48 11.31
C PHE A 70 -6.93 14.42 12.36
N ILE A 71 -7.83 13.49 12.66
CA ILE A 71 -7.56 12.44 13.64
C ILE A 71 -6.42 11.53 13.18
N ALA A 72 -6.37 11.19 11.89
CA ALA A 72 -5.39 10.25 11.33
C ALA A 72 -3.95 10.80 11.25
N VAL A 73 -3.77 12.10 11.03
CA VAL A 73 -2.43 12.66 10.77
C VAL A 73 -1.98 13.83 11.65
N ALA A 74 -2.87 14.43 12.45
CA ALA A 74 -2.48 15.58 13.28
C ALA A 74 -1.33 15.21 14.24
N GLY A 75 -0.24 15.98 14.16
CA GLY A 75 0.95 15.82 14.99
C GLY A 75 1.93 14.75 14.52
N LEU A 76 1.71 14.09 13.37
CA LEU A 76 2.70 13.19 12.75
C LEU A 76 3.75 13.96 11.97
N ARG A 77 4.98 13.42 11.88
CA ARG A 77 5.97 13.98 10.94
C ARG A 77 5.58 13.62 9.52
N MET A 78 5.78 14.55 8.59
CA MET A 78 5.50 14.33 7.18
C MET A 78 6.25 13.10 6.63
N SER A 79 7.49 12.89 7.07
CA SER A 79 8.30 11.73 6.69
C SER A 79 7.70 10.38 7.14
N GLU A 80 6.98 10.34 8.26
CA GLU A 80 6.31 9.12 8.73
C GLU A 80 5.11 8.80 7.85
N ILE A 81 4.31 9.82 7.50
CA ILE A 81 3.18 9.67 6.58
C ILE A 81 3.67 9.22 5.20
N GLU A 82 4.72 9.84 4.66
CA GLU A 82 5.34 9.45 3.40
C GLU A 82 5.91 8.04 3.44
N SER A 83 6.48 7.61 4.57
CA SER A 83 6.97 6.24 4.74
C SER A 83 5.82 5.23 4.69
N VAL A 84 4.70 5.49 5.36
CA VAL A 84 3.54 4.59 5.34
C VAL A 84 2.89 4.59 3.95
N ALA A 85 2.74 5.74 3.32
CA ALA A 85 2.21 5.86 1.96
C ALA A 85 3.06 5.15 0.90
N ARG A 86 4.36 5.04 1.17
CA ARG A 86 5.32 4.33 0.32
C ARG A 86 5.35 2.83 0.56
N ALA A 87 5.36 2.42 1.82
CA ALA A 87 5.72 1.06 2.19
C ALA A 87 4.51 0.15 2.44
N VAL A 88 3.37 0.74 2.83
CA VAL A 88 2.20 0.01 3.34
C VAL A 88 1.01 0.18 2.40
N LEU A 89 0.61 1.42 2.11
CA LEU A 89 -0.61 1.70 1.34
C LEU A 89 -0.66 1.06 -0.06
N PRO A 90 0.44 0.97 -0.85
CA PRO A 90 0.37 0.42 -2.20
C PRO A 90 -0.14 -1.02 -2.25
N LYS A 91 0.20 -1.84 -1.24
CA LYS A 91 -0.32 -3.22 -1.11
C LYS A 91 -1.84 -3.22 -1.06
N PHE A 92 -2.41 -2.43 -0.16
CA PHE A 92 -3.85 -2.39 0.07
C PHE A 92 -4.63 -1.74 -1.07
N TYR A 93 -4.05 -0.74 -1.74
CA TYR A 93 -4.65 -0.17 -2.94
C TYR A 93 -4.65 -1.16 -4.11
N MET A 94 -3.58 -1.94 -4.28
CA MET A 94 -3.51 -2.96 -5.32
C MET A 94 -4.51 -4.09 -5.08
N ASP A 95 -4.67 -4.54 -3.83
CA ASP A 95 -5.68 -5.53 -3.45
C ASP A 95 -7.13 -5.04 -3.71
N ASP A 96 -7.36 -3.73 -3.64
CA ASP A 96 -8.68 -3.11 -3.85
C ASP A 96 -8.85 -2.54 -5.27
N LEU A 97 -7.90 -2.77 -6.19
CA LEU A 97 -7.94 -2.24 -7.55
C LEU A 97 -9.06 -2.91 -8.38
N SER A 98 -9.83 -2.09 -9.10
CA SER A 98 -10.82 -2.54 -10.09
C SER A 98 -10.14 -2.80 -11.42
N MET A 99 -10.07 -4.06 -11.84
CA MET A 99 -9.47 -4.42 -13.13
C MET A 99 -10.26 -3.87 -14.32
N ASP A 100 -11.58 -3.68 -14.18
CA ASP A 100 -12.40 -3.07 -15.23
C ASP A 100 -12.12 -1.57 -15.37
N GLY A 101 -12.02 -0.87 -14.23
CA GLY A 101 -11.62 0.55 -14.22
C GLY A 101 -10.19 0.73 -14.74
N TRP A 102 -9.28 -0.16 -14.34
CA TRP A 102 -7.91 -0.17 -14.85
C TRP A 102 -7.84 -0.39 -16.36
N ARG A 103 -8.63 -1.33 -16.90
CA ARG A 103 -8.63 -1.65 -18.34
C ARG A 103 -8.91 -0.39 -19.18
N VAL A 104 -9.96 0.34 -18.84
CA VAL A 104 -10.31 1.60 -19.51
C VAL A 104 -9.24 2.66 -19.28
N PHE A 105 -8.82 2.86 -18.03
CA PHE A 105 -7.82 3.88 -17.68
C PHE A 105 -6.47 3.68 -18.38
N SER A 106 -6.04 2.43 -18.58
CA SER A 106 -4.76 2.08 -19.19
C SER A 106 -4.66 2.35 -20.70
N GLN A 107 -5.80 2.53 -21.38
CA GLN A 107 -5.86 2.71 -22.84
C GLN A 107 -5.50 4.12 -23.31
N TYR A 108 -5.52 5.10 -22.40
CA TYR A 108 -5.29 6.50 -22.69
C TYR A 108 -3.82 6.88 -22.50
N ASP A 109 -3.34 7.84 -23.30
CA ASP A 109 -1.97 8.32 -23.25
C ASP A 109 -1.74 9.18 -22.00
N LYS A 110 -2.60 10.18 -21.79
CA LYS A 110 -2.51 11.10 -20.65
C LYS A 110 -3.50 10.68 -19.56
N LYS A 111 -2.99 10.36 -18.38
CA LYS A 111 -3.75 9.79 -17.26
C LYS A 111 -3.71 10.69 -16.05
N VAL A 112 -4.87 11.18 -15.65
CA VAL A 112 -5.04 12.05 -14.48
C VAL A 112 -5.96 11.37 -13.48
N VAL A 113 -5.53 11.31 -12.22
CA VAL A 113 -6.34 10.74 -11.14
C VAL A 113 -6.80 11.84 -10.21
N VAL A 114 -8.08 11.83 -9.88
CA VAL A 114 -8.71 12.72 -8.90
C VAL A 114 -9.00 11.92 -7.64
N THR A 115 -8.63 12.45 -6.50
CA THR A 115 -8.89 11.82 -5.20
C THR A 115 -9.34 12.85 -4.18
N LYS A 116 -10.24 12.44 -3.28
CA LYS A 116 -10.56 13.25 -2.10
C LYS A 116 -9.49 13.14 -1.01
N THR A 117 -8.75 12.02 -0.98
CA THR A 117 -7.70 11.80 0.02
C THR A 117 -6.51 12.75 -0.16
N PRO A 118 -5.71 12.97 0.90
CA PRO A 118 -4.49 13.72 0.79
C PRO A 118 -3.55 13.12 -0.26
N ARG A 119 -3.06 13.94 -1.19
CA ARG A 119 -2.25 13.52 -2.33
C ARG A 119 -1.07 12.64 -1.91
N VAL A 120 -0.40 12.98 -0.81
CA VAL A 120 0.75 12.21 -0.30
C VAL A 120 0.44 10.73 -0.03
N MET A 121 -0.81 10.39 0.32
CA MET A 121 -1.19 9.00 0.62
C MET A 121 -1.32 8.14 -0.63
N VAL A 122 -1.62 8.74 -1.78
CA VAL A 122 -1.99 8.02 -3.01
C VAL A 122 -1.01 8.23 -4.15
N GLU A 123 -0.30 9.36 -4.19
CA GLU A 123 0.49 9.80 -5.34
C GLU A 123 1.50 8.74 -5.77
N ARG A 124 2.19 8.12 -4.81
CA ARG A 124 3.18 7.10 -5.10
C ARG A 124 2.55 5.87 -5.74
N PHE A 125 1.46 5.36 -5.18
CA PHE A 125 0.75 4.21 -5.74
C PHE A 125 0.30 4.51 -7.18
N VAL A 126 -0.35 5.65 -7.37
CA VAL A 126 -0.95 6.01 -8.65
C VAL A 126 0.10 6.30 -9.74
N LYS A 127 1.18 7.03 -9.41
CA LYS A 127 2.26 7.31 -10.38
C LYS A 127 3.12 6.08 -10.66
N GLU A 128 3.56 5.36 -9.63
CA GLU A 128 4.49 4.23 -9.81
C GLU A 128 3.81 2.95 -10.28
N HIS A 129 2.55 2.71 -9.89
CA HIS A 129 1.87 1.44 -10.17
C HIS A 129 0.82 1.55 -11.29
N LEU A 130 0.09 2.67 -11.34
CA LEU A 130 -0.94 2.92 -12.37
C LEU A 130 -0.42 3.76 -13.54
N ARG A 131 0.83 4.25 -13.49
CA ARG A 131 1.44 5.10 -14.53
C ARG A 131 0.55 6.32 -14.87
N ALA A 132 -0.01 6.95 -13.85
CA ALA A 132 -0.67 8.24 -14.02
C ALA A 132 0.38 9.34 -14.15
N ASP A 133 0.10 10.34 -14.97
CA ASP A 133 0.95 11.51 -15.14
C ASP A 133 0.73 12.50 -14.00
N GLU A 134 -0.53 12.69 -13.61
CA GLU A 134 -0.89 13.64 -12.56
C GLU A 134 -1.92 13.12 -11.57
N VAL A 135 -1.82 13.62 -10.34
CA VAL A 135 -2.70 13.27 -9.21
C VAL A 135 -3.23 14.55 -8.57
N LEU A 136 -4.54 14.72 -8.63
CA LEU A 136 -5.27 15.85 -8.07
C LEU A 136 -5.92 15.43 -6.75
N GLY A 137 -5.24 15.70 -5.65
CA GLY A 137 -5.70 15.42 -4.29
C GLY A 137 -5.66 16.64 -3.38
N SER A 138 -6.16 16.49 -2.15
CA SER A 138 -6.03 17.51 -1.11
C SER A 138 -4.59 17.58 -0.60
N GLU A 139 -4.13 18.76 -0.18
CA GLU A 139 -2.76 18.94 0.31
C GLU A 139 -2.75 19.09 1.83
N LEU A 140 -1.87 18.35 2.52
CA LEU A 140 -1.73 18.47 3.97
C LEU A 140 -1.04 19.78 4.34
N VAL A 141 -1.57 20.48 5.34
CA VAL A 141 -0.91 21.64 5.92
C VAL A 141 0.16 21.16 6.90
N VAL A 142 1.40 21.60 6.66
CA VAL A 142 2.56 21.23 7.48
C VAL A 142 3.07 22.46 8.21
N ASN A 143 3.47 22.29 9.47
CA ASN A 143 4.10 23.35 10.25
C ASN A 143 5.58 23.54 9.86
N ARG A 144 6.21 24.62 10.35
CA ARG A 144 7.63 24.91 10.10
C ARG A 144 8.62 23.84 10.60
N PHE A 145 8.16 22.92 11.45
CA PHE A 145 8.95 21.84 12.03
C PHE A 145 8.75 20.50 11.32
N GLY A 146 7.98 20.47 10.22
CA GLY A 146 7.73 19.25 9.42
C GLY A 146 6.62 18.34 9.95
N PHE A 147 5.77 18.82 10.85
CA PHE A 147 4.62 18.07 11.37
C PHE A 147 3.33 18.46 10.65
N ALA A 148 2.52 17.46 10.29
CA ALA A 148 1.20 17.66 9.73
C ALA A 148 0.25 18.24 10.81
N THR A 149 -0.45 19.31 10.49
CA THR A 149 -1.41 19.94 11.43
C THR A 149 -2.74 19.18 11.50
N GLY A 150 -2.96 18.22 10.59
CA GLY A 150 -4.25 17.55 10.41
C GLY A 150 -5.23 18.32 9.53
N LEU A 151 -4.90 19.54 9.13
CA LEU A 151 -5.71 20.34 8.23
C LEU A 151 -5.32 20.07 6.77
N VAL A 152 -6.31 20.14 5.90
CA VAL A 152 -6.17 19.94 4.45
C VAL A 152 -6.56 21.20 3.72
N ARG A 153 -5.71 21.60 2.76
CA ARG A 153 -6.03 22.59 1.75
C ARG A 153 -6.66 21.91 0.56
N ASP A 154 -7.44 22.68 -0.18
CA ASP A 154 -8.05 22.22 -1.41
C ASP A 154 -8.93 20.98 -1.12
N VAL A 155 -9.89 21.13 -0.21
CA VAL A 155 -11.00 20.19 -0.04
C VAL A 155 -12.22 20.84 -0.69
N GLY A 156 -12.55 20.44 -1.91
CA GLY A 156 -13.67 21.00 -2.68
C GLY A 156 -13.35 21.30 -4.16
N LEU A 157 -14.39 21.07 -4.99
CA LEU A 157 -14.49 21.14 -6.46
C LEU A 157 -13.23 20.66 -7.23
N ALA A 158 -13.12 19.32 -7.35
CA ALA A 158 -12.19 18.67 -8.27
C ALA A 158 -12.23 19.28 -9.69
N SER A 159 -13.40 19.76 -10.14
CA SER A 159 -13.59 20.46 -11.41
C SER A 159 -12.66 21.65 -11.60
N GLY A 160 -12.46 22.49 -10.58
CA GLY A 160 -11.58 23.66 -10.69
C GLY A 160 -10.13 23.26 -10.93
N ARG A 161 -9.69 22.13 -10.36
CA ARG A 161 -8.31 21.62 -10.56
C ARG A 161 -8.15 20.97 -11.92
N VAL A 162 -9.15 20.21 -12.34
CA VAL A 162 -9.17 19.62 -13.68
C VAL A 162 -9.18 20.73 -14.74
N ALA A 163 -10.04 21.74 -14.60
CA ALA A 163 -10.06 22.90 -15.48
C ALA A 163 -8.71 23.65 -15.47
N LYS A 164 -8.10 23.86 -14.30
CA LYS A 164 -6.78 24.50 -14.22
C LYS A 164 -5.66 23.68 -14.89
N LEU A 165 -5.73 22.35 -14.82
CA LEU A 165 -4.72 21.45 -15.39
C LEU A 165 -4.82 21.37 -16.92
N PHE A 166 -6.04 21.36 -17.47
CA PHE A 166 -6.28 21.22 -18.90
C PHE A 166 -6.49 22.56 -19.63
N GLY A 167 -6.66 23.67 -18.90
CA GLY A 167 -6.88 24.99 -19.48
C GLY A 167 -8.15 25.01 -20.32
N ASP A 168 -8.00 25.32 -21.61
CA ASP A 168 -9.10 25.35 -22.58
C ASP A 168 -9.39 23.97 -23.21
N GLU A 169 -8.49 23.00 -23.05
CA GLU A 169 -8.68 21.65 -23.56
C GLU A 169 -9.62 20.85 -22.66
N LYS A 170 -10.57 20.12 -23.25
CA LYS A 170 -11.45 19.22 -22.50
C LYS A 170 -10.92 17.79 -22.51
N PRO A 171 -10.87 17.11 -21.35
CA PRO A 171 -10.47 15.71 -21.31
C PRO A 171 -11.40 14.84 -22.15
N SER A 172 -10.84 13.84 -22.84
CA SER A 172 -11.61 12.89 -23.65
C SER A 172 -12.62 12.11 -22.81
N LEU A 173 -12.18 11.52 -21.70
CA LEU A 173 -13.03 10.68 -20.85
C LEU A 173 -12.95 11.08 -19.38
N GLY A 174 -14.10 11.21 -18.73
CA GLY A 174 -14.26 11.28 -17.29
C GLY A 174 -14.78 9.96 -16.74
N MET A 175 -14.03 9.31 -15.85
CA MET A 175 -14.46 8.10 -15.14
C MET A 175 -14.82 8.45 -13.70
N GLY A 176 -16.03 8.10 -13.28
CA GLY A 176 -16.48 8.40 -11.92
C GLY A 176 -17.72 7.62 -11.52
N ARG A 177 -18.13 7.81 -10.27
CA ARG A 177 -19.37 7.23 -9.75
C ARG A 177 -20.56 8.11 -10.12
N SER A 178 -21.67 7.48 -10.54
CA SER A 178 -22.92 8.16 -10.91
C SER A 178 -23.54 9.01 -9.81
N ASN A 179 -23.30 8.66 -8.53
CA ASN A 179 -23.86 9.38 -7.37
C ASN A 179 -22.85 10.33 -6.70
N SER A 180 -21.65 10.47 -7.25
CA SER A 180 -20.66 11.38 -6.68
C SER A 180 -20.98 12.80 -7.11
N SER A 181 -20.94 13.76 -6.18
CA SER A 181 -21.02 15.21 -6.41
C SER A 181 -19.81 15.75 -7.20
N ASN A 182 -19.20 14.92 -8.03
CA ASN A 182 -17.99 15.17 -8.78
C ASN A 182 -18.30 16.00 -10.01
N SER A 183 -18.33 17.31 -9.77
CA SER A 183 -18.41 18.38 -10.78
C SER A 183 -17.41 18.27 -11.94
N PHE A 184 -16.36 17.42 -11.87
CA PHE A 184 -15.38 17.33 -12.97
C PHE A 184 -15.87 16.53 -14.17
N MET A 185 -16.85 15.64 -13.99
CA MET A 185 -17.37 14.82 -15.10
C MET A 185 -18.07 15.67 -16.17
N SER A 186 -18.68 16.81 -15.78
CA SER A 186 -19.29 17.75 -16.74
C SER A 186 -18.28 18.51 -17.61
N ILE A 187 -16.99 18.53 -17.22
CA ILE A 187 -15.91 19.16 -17.99
C ILE A 187 -15.39 18.20 -19.08
N CYS A 188 -15.57 16.90 -18.90
CA CYS A 188 -15.10 15.87 -19.83
C CYS A 188 -16.01 15.76 -21.06
N LYS A 189 -15.44 15.40 -22.22
CA LYS A 189 -16.20 15.20 -23.47
C LYS A 189 -17.14 14.00 -23.37
N GLU A 190 -16.64 12.90 -22.81
CA GLU A 190 -17.40 11.69 -22.53
C GLU A 190 -17.38 11.34 -21.04
N GLN A 191 -18.42 10.63 -20.60
CA GLN A 191 -18.59 10.21 -19.22
C GLN A 191 -18.76 8.70 -19.15
N CYS A 192 -17.94 8.05 -18.34
CA CYS A 192 -18.02 6.63 -18.06
C CYS A 192 -18.44 6.43 -16.60
N HIS A 193 -19.61 5.83 -16.41
CA HIS A 193 -20.18 5.53 -15.09
C HIS A 193 -20.09 4.03 -14.81
N ILE A 194 -19.88 3.69 -13.54
CA ILE A 194 -19.93 2.30 -13.06
C ILE A 194 -21.40 1.92 -12.79
N PRO A 195 -21.85 0.69 -13.13
CA PRO A 195 -21.11 -0.40 -13.78
C PRO A 195 -20.87 -0.17 -15.27
N TYR A 196 -19.70 -0.62 -15.76
CA TYR A 196 -19.24 -0.49 -17.16
C TYR A 196 -20.03 -1.42 -18.12
N THR A 197 -21.36 -1.41 -18.03
CA THR A 197 -22.27 -2.37 -18.68
C THR A 197 -22.30 -2.22 -20.20
N SER A 198 -21.84 -1.10 -20.75
CA SER A 198 -21.93 -0.79 -22.18
C SER A 198 -20.63 -1.00 -22.97
N MET A 199 -19.52 -1.41 -22.34
CA MET A 199 -18.23 -1.56 -23.02
C MET A 199 -17.90 -2.99 -23.46
N HIS A 200 -18.92 -3.72 -23.93
CA HIS A 200 -18.74 -4.98 -24.69
C HIS A 200 -18.03 -4.78 -26.05
N GLN A 201 -17.65 -3.56 -26.42
CA GLN A 201 -17.00 -3.23 -27.69
C GLN A 201 -15.47 -3.10 -27.63
N PHE A 202 -14.83 -3.25 -26.46
CA PHE A 202 -13.36 -3.30 -26.36
C PHE A 202 -12.82 -4.74 -26.45
N ASP A 203 -13.42 -5.57 -27.31
CA ASP A 203 -12.89 -6.88 -27.70
C ASP A 203 -11.80 -6.74 -28.77
N GLY A 204 -10.86 -5.84 -28.50
CA GLY A 204 -9.64 -5.65 -29.26
C GLY A 204 -8.50 -6.11 -28.39
N GLN A 205 -7.97 -7.28 -28.71
CA GLN A 205 -6.83 -7.98 -28.11
C GLN A 205 -5.55 -7.12 -28.12
N ARG A 206 -5.53 -6.02 -27.38
CA ARG A 206 -4.30 -5.40 -26.88
C ARG A 206 -3.94 -6.18 -25.63
N ASP A 207 -2.74 -6.75 -25.60
CA ASP A 207 -2.19 -7.45 -24.44
C ASP A 207 -2.60 -6.71 -23.17
N LEU A 208 -3.26 -7.39 -22.22
CA LEU A 208 -3.66 -6.78 -20.95
C LEU A 208 -2.39 -6.17 -20.33
N ILE A 209 -2.29 -4.83 -20.39
CA ILE A 209 -1.26 -4.10 -19.68
C ILE A 209 -1.61 -4.30 -18.22
N HIS A 210 -0.90 -5.19 -17.54
CA HIS A 210 -1.10 -5.38 -16.11
C HIS A 210 -0.56 -4.15 -15.37
N PRO A 211 -1.19 -3.74 -14.26
CA PRO A 211 -0.61 -2.74 -13.38
C PRO A 211 0.81 -3.14 -12.99
N ILE A 212 1.70 -2.17 -12.77
CA ILE A 212 3.04 -2.50 -12.30
C ILE A 212 2.88 -3.15 -10.91
N PRO A 213 3.42 -4.36 -10.69
CA PRO A 213 3.15 -5.07 -9.45
C PRO A 213 3.85 -4.42 -8.25
N VAL A 214 3.17 -4.45 -7.11
CA VAL A 214 3.66 -3.84 -5.86
C VAL A 214 4.77 -4.69 -5.26
N ILE A 215 5.84 -4.02 -4.85
CA ILE A 215 6.82 -4.58 -3.94
C ILE A 215 6.44 -4.13 -2.54
N PHE A 216 6.05 -5.09 -1.70
CA PHE A 216 5.65 -4.81 -0.34
C PHE A 216 6.54 -5.57 0.65
N HIS A 217 6.56 -5.06 1.87
CA HIS A 217 6.92 -5.84 3.04
C HIS A 217 5.61 -6.22 3.74
N ASP A 218 5.52 -7.39 4.36
CA ASP A 218 4.36 -7.68 5.18
C ASP A 218 4.34 -6.69 6.34
N GLY A 219 3.33 -5.81 6.31
CA GLY A 219 3.00 -4.92 7.41
C GLY A 219 2.44 -5.70 8.59
N ARG A 220 2.23 -5.03 9.72
CA ARG A 220 1.72 -5.66 10.95
C ARG A 220 0.27 -6.15 10.79
N LEU A 221 -0.48 -5.54 9.87
CA LEU A 221 -1.82 -5.97 9.52
C LEU A 221 -1.80 -6.75 8.20
N VAL A 222 -2.32 -7.98 8.25
CA VAL A 222 -2.49 -8.84 7.07
C VAL A 222 -3.68 -8.39 6.23
N LYS A 223 -4.76 -7.95 6.89
CA LYS A 223 -6.01 -7.52 6.24
C LYS A 223 -6.23 -6.03 6.46
N ARG A 224 -6.87 -5.39 5.46
CA ARG A 224 -7.30 -4.00 5.54
C ARG A 224 -8.26 -3.81 6.73
N PRO A 225 -7.99 -2.86 7.65
CA PRO A 225 -8.81 -2.66 8.84
C PRO A 225 -10.12 -1.92 8.47
N THR A 226 -11.16 -2.66 8.11
CA THR A 226 -12.54 -2.15 8.14
C THR A 226 -12.93 -1.80 9.58
N PRO A 227 -13.89 -0.88 9.83
CA PRO A 227 -14.31 -0.52 11.19
C PRO A 227 -14.62 -1.74 12.08
N ALA A 228 -15.33 -2.74 11.54
CA ALA A 228 -15.63 -3.97 12.25
C ALA A 228 -14.35 -4.78 12.58
N THR A 229 -13.45 -4.96 11.63
CA THR A 229 -12.18 -5.67 11.89
C THR A 229 -11.26 -4.89 12.83
N ALA A 230 -11.27 -3.56 12.76
CA ALA A 230 -10.53 -2.69 13.67
C ALA A 230 -11.05 -2.81 15.10
N LEU A 231 -12.36 -2.86 15.30
CA LEU A 231 -12.97 -3.10 16.60
C LEU A 231 -12.56 -4.46 17.16
N LEU A 232 -12.57 -5.50 16.33
CA LEU A 232 -12.11 -6.84 16.72
C LEU A 232 -10.63 -6.84 17.11
N ILE A 233 -9.77 -6.15 16.35
CA ILE A 233 -8.33 -5.99 16.67
C ILE A 233 -8.17 -5.32 18.03
N LEU A 234 -8.87 -4.22 18.29
CA LEU A 234 -8.77 -3.49 19.55
C LEU A 234 -9.28 -4.30 20.75
N LEU A 235 -10.44 -4.96 20.61
CA LEU A 235 -11.00 -5.80 21.66
C LEU A 235 -10.12 -7.02 21.96
N TRP A 236 -9.49 -7.58 20.92
CA TRP A 236 -8.55 -8.69 21.06
C TRP A 236 -7.20 -8.25 21.64
N THR A 237 -6.77 -7.01 21.41
CA THR A 237 -5.45 -6.52 21.84
C THR A 237 -5.13 -6.83 23.32
N PRO A 238 -5.97 -6.48 24.31
CA PRO A 238 -5.65 -6.77 25.72
C PRO A 238 -5.55 -8.27 26.01
N ILE A 239 -6.45 -9.08 25.44
CA ILE A 239 -6.43 -10.55 25.59
C ILE A 239 -5.17 -11.13 24.94
N GLY A 240 -4.84 -10.66 23.74
CA GLY A 240 -3.66 -11.06 23.00
C GLY A 240 -2.36 -10.69 23.73
N VAL A 241 -2.28 -9.52 24.36
CA VAL A 241 -1.11 -9.11 25.16
C VAL A 241 -0.94 -10.02 26.37
N ALA A 242 -2.03 -10.33 27.09
CA ALA A 242 -1.98 -11.30 28.19
C ALA A 242 -1.53 -12.69 27.72
N LEU A 243 -2.07 -13.17 26.59
CA LEU A 243 -1.66 -14.43 25.97
C LEU A 243 -0.19 -14.41 25.55
N ALA A 244 0.29 -13.28 25.01
CA ALA A 244 1.68 -13.11 24.63
C ALA A 244 2.63 -13.15 25.85
N ILE A 245 2.26 -12.50 26.95
CA ILE A 245 3.02 -12.57 28.21
C ILE A 245 3.09 -14.01 28.71
N ILE A 246 1.97 -14.74 28.74
CA ILE A 246 1.93 -16.15 29.15
C ILE A 246 2.85 -17.00 28.26
N ARG A 247 2.75 -16.86 26.93
CA ARG A 247 3.56 -17.61 25.96
C ARG A 247 5.05 -17.29 26.09
N MET A 248 5.42 -16.02 26.26
CA MET A 248 6.81 -15.61 26.48
C MET A 248 7.35 -16.15 27.79
N SER A 249 6.57 -16.12 28.88
CA SER A 249 6.98 -16.68 30.17
C SER A 249 7.23 -18.19 30.08
N ILE A 250 6.38 -18.94 29.39
CA ILE A 250 6.61 -20.37 29.12
C ILE A 250 7.89 -20.58 28.29
N GLY A 251 8.12 -19.74 27.28
CA GLY A 251 9.30 -19.80 26.43
C GLY A 251 10.62 -19.55 27.17
N VAL A 252 10.61 -18.70 28.19
CA VAL A 252 11.78 -18.42 29.05
C VAL A 252 12.04 -19.54 30.06
N VAL A 253 11.00 -20.27 30.46
CA VAL A 253 11.12 -21.45 31.35
C VAL A 253 11.68 -22.68 30.61
N LEU A 254 11.67 -22.68 29.27
CA LEU A 254 12.30 -23.73 28.49
C LEU A 254 13.84 -23.69 28.64
N PRO A 255 14.50 -24.85 28.78
CA PRO A 255 15.95 -24.91 28.97
C PRO A 255 16.74 -24.16 27.89
N MET A 256 17.82 -23.47 28.26
CA MET A 256 18.62 -22.67 27.32
C MET A 256 19.15 -23.44 26.10
N TRP A 257 19.29 -24.77 26.20
CA TRP A 257 19.69 -25.64 25.09
C TRP A 257 18.59 -25.82 24.02
N ALA A 258 17.31 -25.62 24.37
CA ALA A 258 16.17 -25.71 23.46
C ALA A 258 15.87 -24.38 22.75
N ILE A 259 16.32 -23.25 23.31
CA ILE A 259 16.11 -21.90 22.77
C ILE A 259 16.54 -21.74 21.30
N PRO A 260 17.72 -22.21 20.83
CA PRO A 260 18.09 -22.04 19.41
C PRO A 260 17.18 -22.82 18.45
N TYR A 261 16.66 -23.98 18.85
CA TYR A 261 15.71 -24.77 18.05
C TYR A 261 14.32 -24.10 18.00
N VAL A 262 13.91 -23.51 19.12
CA VAL A 262 12.67 -22.75 19.25
C VAL A 262 12.75 -21.44 18.45
N ILE A 263 13.82 -20.67 18.56
CA ILE A 263 14.04 -19.43 17.79
C ILE A 263 14.14 -19.70 16.28
N ALA A 264 14.74 -20.83 15.87
CA ALA A 264 14.80 -21.22 14.47
C ALA A 264 13.41 -21.53 13.89
N ILE A 265 12.48 -22.02 14.71
CA ILE A 265 11.07 -22.23 14.34
C ILE A 265 10.28 -20.91 14.35
N PHE A 266 10.60 -19.97 15.26
CA PHE A 266 9.88 -18.69 15.41
C PHE A 266 10.46 -17.50 14.60
N GLY A 267 11.55 -17.71 13.84
CA GLY A 267 12.00 -16.78 12.78
C GLY A 267 12.46 -15.38 13.21
N ALA A 268 12.55 -15.06 14.50
CA ALA A 268 12.88 -13.73 14.98
C ALA A 268 14.40 -13.51 15.10
N ARG A 269 15.01 -12.81 14.14
CA ARG A 269 16.34 -12.18 14.30
C ARG A 269 16.21 -10.65 14.27
N GLY A 270 16.52 -10.00 15.39
CA GLY A 270 16.69 -8.53 15.50
C GLY A 270 15.96 -7.89 16.68
N TRP A 271 16.46 -6.75 17.16
CA TRP A 271 15.81 -5.91 18.17
C TRP A 271 14.61 -5.20 17.55
N LYS A 272 13.50 -5.92 17.42
CA LYS A 272 12.17 -5.42 17.06
C LYS A 272 11.20 -5.87 18.13
N GLY A 273 11.24 -5.22 19.29
CA GLY A 273 10.58 -5.70 20.53
C GLY A 273 9.06 -5.93 20.43
N LEU A 274 8.39 -5.36 19.41
CA LEU A 274 6.95 -5.54 19.20
C LEU A 274 6.59 -6.70 18.26
N ASP A 275 7.50 -7.14 17.38
CA ASP A 275 7.19 -8.21 16.42
C ASP A 275 6.88 -9.55 17.12
N PRO A 276 7.63 -9.97 18.17
CA PRO A 276 7.26 -11.13 18.96
C PRO A 276 5.91 -10.97 19.68
N VAL A 277 5.60 -9.75 20.15
CA VAL A 277 4.31 -9.48 20.84
C VAL A 277 3.16 -9.66 19.85
N PHE A 278 3.19 -9.02 18.68
CA PHE A 278 2.16 -9.18 17.66
C PHE A 278 2.03 -10.62 17.18
N TYR A 279 3.15 -11.34 17.05
CA TYR A 279 3.15 -12.75 16.71
C TYR A 279 2.44 -13.61 17.77
N PHE A 280 2.80 -13.45 19.05
CA PHE A 280 2.19 -14.22 20.14
C PHE A 280 0.77 -13.76 20.50
N MET A 281 0.35 -12.57 20.05
CA MET A 281 -1.05 -12.16 20.09
C MET A 281 -1.91 -12.97 19.12
N ASN A 282 -1.35 -13.64 18.11
CA ASN A 282 -2.16 -14.40 17.15
C ASN A 282 -2.94 -15.53 17.87
N PRO A 283 -4.29 -15.55 17.82
CA PRO A 283 -5.10 -16.57 18.48
C PRO A 283 -4.80 -17.98 17.95
N ARG A 284 -4.43 -18.10 16.67
CA ARG A 284 -4.11 -19.35 16.00
C ARG A 284 -2.87 -19.15 15.14
N PRO A 285 -1.66 -19.27 15.71
CA PRO A 285 -0.45 -19.31 14.88
C PRO A 285 -0.53 -20.58 14.03
N VAL A 286 -0.81 -20.39 12.74
CA VAL A 286 -0.83 -21.47 11.74
C VAL A 286 0.37 -21.25 10.83
N TYR A 287 1.14 -22.31 10.64
CA TYR A 287 2.20 -22.35 9.65
C TYR A 287 1.81 -23.34 8.57
N GLU A 288 1.83 -22.89 7.33
CA GLU A 288 1.84 -23.77 6.18
C GLU A 288 3.31 -23.96 5.78
N VAL A 289 3.79 -25.19 5.84
CA VAL A 289 5.18 -25.53 5.53
C VAL A 289 5.20 -26.35 4.26
N THR A 290 5.76 -25.77 3.21
CA THR A 290 6.02 -26.48 1.95
C THR A 290 7.46 -26.97 1.96
N PHE A 291 7.65 -28.29 2.05
CA PHE A 291 8.98 -28.88 1.96
C PHE A 291 9.39 -28.99 0.50
N LEU A 292 10.49 -28.31 0.15
CA LEU A 292 11.13 -28.44 -1.15
C LEU A 292 12.08 -29.64 -1.17
N ASN A 293 12.29 -30.20 -2.35
CA ASN A 293 13.32 -31.22 -2.54
C ASN A 293 14.69 -30.67 -2.15
N GLN A 294 15.52 -31.53 -1.57
CA GLN A 294 16.90 -31.20 -1.29
C GLN A 294 17.61 -30.76 -2.57
N LEU A 295 18.45 -29.73 -2.47
CA LEU A 295 19.24 -29.26 -3.61
C LEU A 295 20.13 -30.40 -4.10
N PRO A 296 20.13 -30.70 -5.40
CA PRO A 296 21.04 -31.69 -5.97
C PRO A 296 22.47 -31.18 -5.83
N ALA A 297 23.46 -32.08 -5.71
CA ALA A 297 24.84 -31.72 -5.38
C ALA A 297 25.43 -30.70 -6.37
N GLU A 298 25.05 -30.79 -7.65
CA GLU A 298 25.43 -29.91 -8.76
C GLU A 298 24.88 -28.48 -8.59
N ALA A 299 23.85 -28.29 -7.78
CA ALA A 299 23.26 -26.99 -7.44
C ALA A 299 23.82 -26.38 -6.15
N THR A 300 24.85 -26.98 -5.55
CA THR A 300 25.46 -26.52 -4.29
C THR A 300 26.89 -26.02 -4.49
N CYS A 301 27.44 -25.38 -3.46
CA CYS A 301 28.82 -24.88 -3.48
C CYS A 301 29.86 -26.02 -3.61
N SER A 302 29.53 -27.26 -3.23
CA SER A 302 30.46 -28.40 -3.35
C SER A 302 30.75 -28.77 -4.80
N ALA A 303 29.87 -28.42 -5.73
CA ALA A 303 30.07 -28.55 -7.17
C ALA A 303 30.83 -27.36 -7.79
N GLY A 304 31.44 -26.49 -6.98
CA GLY A 304 32.21 -25.33 -7.44
C GLY A 304 31.39 -24.08 -7.78
N LYS A 305 30.08 -24.09 -7.53
CA LYS A 305 29.23 -22.88 -7.67
C LYS A 305 29.56 -21.86 -6.60
N SER A 306 29.46 -20.58 -6.95
CA SER A 306 29.64 -19.52 -5.96
C SER A 306 28.48 -19.52 -4.95
N PRO A 307 28.70 -19.13 -3.68
CA PRO A 307 27.62 -18.96 -2.71
C PRO A 307 26.51 -18.02 -3.20
N HIS A 308 26.84 -17.06 -4.05
CA HIS A 308 25.89 -16.12 -4.65
C HIS A 308 24.96 -16.81 -5.66
N ASP A 309 25.51 -17.66 -6.52
CA ASP A 309 24.71 -18.37 -7.53
C ASP A 309 23.76 -19.36 -6.87
N VAL A 310 24.23 -20.06 -5.83
CA VAL A 310 23.40 -20.98 -5.03
C VAL A 310 22.28 -20.20 -4.33
N ALA A 311 22.60 -19.07 -3.69
CA ALA A 311 21.58 -18.25 -3.02
C ALA A 311 20.52 -17.72 -4.00
N ASN A 312 20.92 -17.21 -5.17
CA ASN A 312 19.99 -16.72 -6.19
C ASN A 312 19.12 -17.85 -6.74
N TYR A 313 19.69 -19.04 -6.97
CA TYR A 313 18.95 -20.22 -7.39
C TYR A 313 17.88 -20.64 -6.35
N VAL A 314 18.27 -20.72 -5.08
CA VAL A 314 17.34 -21.04 -3.97
C VAL A 314 16.25 -19.99 -3.85
N GLN A 315 16.59 -18.71 -3.97
CA GLN A 315 15.60 -17.63 -3.93
C GLN A 315 14.58 -17.73 -5.07
N ARG A 316 15.03 -18.04 -6.29
CA ARG A 316 14.13 -18.27 -7.44
C ARG A 316 13.22 -19.47 -7.22
N LEU A 317 13.74 -20.55 -6.66
CA LEU A 317 12.96 -21.73 -6.34
C LEU A 317 11.87 -21.41 -5.30
N LEU A 318 12.25 -20.74 -4.19
CA LEU A 318 11.32 -20.28 -3.17
C LEU A 318 10.26 -19.33 -3.73
N ALA A 319 10.68 -18.37 -4.55
CA ALA A 319 9.77 -17.41 -5.19
C ALA A 319 8.76 -18.14 -6.07
N ALA A 320 9.22 -19.03 -6.95
CA ALA A 320 8.35 -19.82 -7.83
C ALA A 320 7.34 -20.67 -7.06
N THR A 321 7.77 -21.35 -5.98
CA THR A 321 6.87 -22.16 -5.14
C THR A 321 5.82 -21.31 -4.44
N LEU A 322 6.18 -20.11 -3.99
CA LEU A 322 5.28 -19.20 -3.29
C LEU A 322 4.45 -18.29 -4.24
N GLY A 323 4.65 -18.40 -5.56
CA GLY A 323 3.96 -17.57 -6.57
C GLY A 323 4.45 -16.12 -6.62
N PHE A 324 5.72 -15.87 -6.30
CA PHE A 324 6.38 -14.57 -6.41
C PHE A 324 7.44 -14.56 -7.51
N GLU A 325 7.74 -13.37 -8.03
CA GLU A 325 8.89 -13.14 -8.89
C GLU A 325 10.07 -12.57 -8.09
N CYS A 326 11.28 -13.02 -8.42
CA CYS A 326 12.51 -12.41 -7.92
C CYS A 326 12.82 -11.12 -8.67
N THR A 327 12.96 -10.01 -7.95
CA THR A 327 13.43 -8.74 -8.55
C THR A 327 14.94 -8.62 -8.48
N ASN A 328 15.57 -7.92 -9.44
CA ASN A 328 17.02 -7.63 -9.39
C ASN A 328 17.40 -6.53 -8.38
N PHE A 329 16.52 -6.18 -7.43
CA PHE A 329 16.79 -5.14 -6.45
C PHE A 329 17.82 -5.60 -5.42
N THR A 330 18.81 -4.75 -5.18
CA THR A 330 19.75 -4.94 -4.07
C THR A 330 19.09 -4.60 -2.75
N ARG A 331 19.75 -4.97 -1.63
CA ARG A 331 19.34 -4.51 -0.29
C ARG A 331 19.17 -2.98 -0.26
N LYS A 332 20.10 -2.24 -0.84
CA LYS A 332 20.05 -0.78 -0.91
C LYS A 332 18.81 -0.28 -1.66
N ASP A 333 18.49 -0.91 -2.79
CA ASP A 333 17.32 -0.55 -3.58
C ASP A 333 16.02 -0.85 -2.83
N LYS A 334 15.97 -1.96 -2.09
CA LYS A 334 14.85 -2.28 -1.19
C LYS A 334 14.60 -1.18 -0.16
N TYR A 335 15.64 -0.76 0.57
CA TYR A 335 15.48 0.28 1.59
C TYR A 335 15.17 1.64 0.97
N ARG A 336 15.72 1.96 -0.20
CA ARG A 336 15.42 3.20 -0.91
C ARG A 336 13.95 3.22 -1.38
N LEU A 337 13.47 2.10 -1.90
CA LEU A 337 12.10 1.93 -2.37
C LEU A 337 11.10 1.94 -1.21
N LEU A 338 11.37 1.25 -0.10
CA LEU A 338 10.41 1.06 0.99
C LEU A 338 10.54 2.11 2.11
N ALA A 339 11.76 2.45 2.50
CA ALA A 339 12.04 3.32 3.65
C ALA A 339 12.60 4.70 3.26
N GLY A 340 12.91 4.92 1.98
CA GLY A 340 13.48 6.19 1.50
C GLY A 340 14.90 6.48 1.98
N ASN A 341 15.59 5.48 2.52
CA ASN A 341 16.97 5.59 2.99
C ASN A 341 17.81 4.43 2.42
N ASP A 342 19.13 4.52 2.57
CA ASP A 342 20.05 3.51 2.02
C ASP A 342 20.25 2.28 2.95
N GLY A 343 19.50 2.17 4.05
CA GLY A 343 19.53 1.04 4.98
C GLY A 343 20.81 0.91 5.82
N THR A 344 21.63 1.96 5.88
CA THR A 344 22.86 2.01 6.68
C THR A 344 22.54 2.20 8.17
N VAL A 345 22.91 1.20 8.97
CA VAL A 345 22.96 1.31 10.44
C VAL A 345 24.43 1.64 10.78
N SER A 346 24.68 2.66 11.61
CA SER A 346 26.03 3.00 12.07
C SER A 346 26.65 1.79 12.77
N HIS A 347 27.46 1.02 12.04
CA HIS A 347 28.21 -0.08 12.62
C HIS A 347 29.54 0.44 13.17
N HIS A 348 29.78 0.17 14.45
CA HIS A 348 31.13 0.08 15.00
C HIS A 348 31.95 -0.85 14.09
N LYS A 349 33.16 -0.40 13.72
CA LYS A 349 34.11 -1.08 12.84
C LYS A 349 34.23 -2.58 13.17
N ASN A 350 33.83 -3.43 12.23
CA ASN A 350 34.62 -4.60 11.81
C ASN A 350 34.09 -5.18 10.49
N ASN A 351 35.01 -5.23 9.52
CA ASN A 351 35.12 -5.93 8.24
C ASN A 351 33.89 -6.49 7.48
N SER A 352 33.94 -6.20 6.18
CA SER A 352 33.16 -6.71 5.04
C SER A 352 31.69 -6.27 4.98
N LEU A 353 31.43 -5.22 4.17
CA LEU A 353 30.10 -4.90 3.65
C LEU A 353 29.62 -6.05 2.77
N LEU A 354 28.94 -7.00 3.39
CA LEU A 354 28.28 -8.14 2.76
C LEU A 354 27.23 -7.65 1.75
N ARG A 355 27.55 -7.70 0.45
CA ARG A 355 26.60 -7.55 -0.65
C ARG A 355 25.79 -8.85 -0.80
N TYR A 356 24.77 -9.02 0.03
CA TYR A 356 23.70 -9.96 -0.27
C TYR A 356 22.75 -9.31 -1.29
N ASN A 357 22.69 -9.86 -2.51
CA ASN A 357 21.60 -9.58 -3.45
C ASN A 357 20.35 -10.31 -2.96
N LEU A 358 19.73 -9.80 -1.90
CA LEU A 358 18.46 -10.35 -1.46
C LEU A 358 17.38 -9.90 -2.46
N HIS A 359 17.09 -10.74 -3.45
CA HIS A 359 16.01 -10.50 -4.41
C HIS A 359 14.73 -10.15 -3.65
N VAL A 360 14.18 -8.96 -3.89
CA VAL A 360 12.90 -8.57 -3.28
C VAL A 360 11.81 -9.32 -4.03
N LEU A 361 10.93 -10.02 -3.30
CA LEU A 361 9.83 -10.76 -3.89
C LEU A 361 8.72 -9.80 -4.32
N ARG A 362 8.16 -10.03 -5.51
CA ARG A 362 7.09 -9.25 -6.12
C ARG A 362 5.92 -10.16 -6.44
N ARG A 363 4.70 -9.70 -6.15
CA ARG A 363 3.48 -10.50 -6.36
C ARG A 363 2.82 -10.14 -7.69
N GLU A 364 2.53 -11.14 -8.52
CA GLU A 364 1.93 -10.93 -9.85
C GLU A 364 0.41 -10.74 -9.83
N ARG A 365 -0.30 -11.29 -8.83
CA ARG A 365 -1.77 -11.35 -8.82
C ARG A 365 -2.40 -10.71 -7.57
N PRO A 366 -3.45 -9.88 -7.72
CA PRO A 366 -4.31 -9.50 -6.61
C PRO A 366 -5.03 -10.75 -6.06
N ILE A 367 -5.30 -10.78 -4.75
CA ILE A 367 -5.97 -11.90 -4.05
C ILE A 367 -7.43 -12.01 -4.49
#